data_AF-A0A9P6IZD1-F1
#
_entry.id   AF-A0A9P6IZD1-F1
#
_cell.length_a   1.000
_cell.length_b   1.000
_cell.length_c   1.000
_cell.angle_alpha   90.00
_cell.angle_beta   90.00
_cell.angle_gamma   90.00
#
_symmetry.space_group_name_H-M   'P 1'
#
loop_
_entity.id
_entity.type
_entity.pdbx_description
1 polymer ?
#
loop_
_entity_poly.entity_id
_entity_poly.type
_entity_poly.pdbx_seq_one_letter_code
_entity_poly.pdbx_strand_id
1 'polypeptide(L)'
;MTFPTPTNLVPAQAAALSTASEVPEVASFNVKAGLAQMLKGGVIMDVINVEQALIAEKAGACAVMALERVPADIRKNGGVARMSDPRMIREIINAVSIPVMAKVRIGHIVEAQIIESLGVDYIDESEVLTPADESNHINKHDYKVPFVCGCKNLGEALRRINEGAAMIRTKGEAGTGNVVEAVRHCRTVKAEIRKAQLMDDSELFTYAKEIQAPYHLLKETAKLGRLP
;
A
#
# COMPACT_ATOMS: atom_id res chain seq x y z
N MET A 1 8.76 -12.55 20.26
CA MET A 1 10.12 -12.98 20.65
C MET A 1 11.07 -11.90 20.17
N THR A 2 11.68 -11.15 21.07
CA THR A 2 12.64 -10.09 20.74
C THR A 2 14.03 -10.71 20.63
N PHE A 3 14.64 -10.63 19.46
CA PHE A 3 16.04 -11.01 19.28
C PHE A 3 16.93 -9.82 19.65
N PRO A 4 17.87 -9.94 20.60
CA PRO A 4 18.81 -8.87 20.89
C PRO A 4 19.88 -8.79 19.78
N THR A 5 20.21 -7.58 19.36
CA THR A 5 21.27 -7.29 18.39
C THR A 5 22.63 -7.70 18.94
N PRO A 6 23.53 -8.32 18.15
CA PRO A 6 24.86 -8.71 18.62
C PRO A 6 25.69 -7.50 19.07
N THR A 7 26.32 -7.62 20.24
CA THR A 7 27.14 -6.62 20.95
C THR A 7 28.40 -6.16 20.20
N ASN A 8 28.66 -6.70 19.01
CA ASN A 8 29.90 -6.47 18.26
C ASN A 8 29.80 -5.26 17.32
N LEU A 9 28.66 -4.55 17.32
CA LEU A 9 28.37 -3.40 16.46
C LEU A 9 28.26 -2.06 17.24
N VAL A 10 28.64 -2.02 18.52
CA VAL A 10 28.59 -0.80 19.34
C VAL A 10 30.00 -0.36 19.75
N PRO A 11 30.48 0.85 19.37
CA PRO A 11 31.71 1.39 19.91
C PRO A 11 31.57 1.66 21.42
N ALA A 12 32.57 1.27 22.20
CA ALA A 12 32.61 1.48 23.64
C ALA A 12 32.78 2.97 23.99
N GLN A 13 31.72 3.61 24.47
CA GLN A 13 31.70 4.40 25.72
C GLN A 13 30.36 5.13 25.87
N ALA A 14 29.68 4.83 26.97
CA ALA A 14 28.58 5.62 27.48
C ALA A 14 29.11 6.93 28.09
N ALA A 15 28.52 8.05 27.68
CA ALA A 15 28.46 9.26 28.48
C ALA A 15 27.02 9.77 28.43
N ALA A 16 26.45 9.99 29.60
CA ALA A 16 25.05 10.26 29.83
C ALA A 16 24.56 11.53 29.09
N LEU A 17 23.50 11.39 28.29
CA LEU A 17 22.58 12.48 28.01
C LEU A 17 21.14 11.97 28.20
N SER A 18 20.53 12.45 29.28
CA SER A 18 19.09 12.40 29.48
C SER A 18 18.43 13.31 28.45
N THR A 19 17.83 12.71 27.44
CA THR A 19 16.65 13.27 26.77
C THR A 19 15.75 12.10 26.47
N ALA A 20 14.56 12.09 27.07
CA ALA A 20 13.48 11.23 26.62
C ALA A 20 13.31 11.47 25.12
N SER A 21 13.75 10.51 24.31
CA SER A 21 13.54 10.54 22.87
C SER A 21 12.03 10.44 22.67
N GLU A 22 11.40 11.54 22.26
CA GLU A 22 10.04 11.54 21.74
C GLU A 22 9.90 10.37 20.76
N VAL A 23 9.04 9.41 21.12
CA VAL A 23 8.61 8.39 20.18
C VAL A 23 8.02 9.16 18.99
N PRO A 24 8.56 9.02 17.77
CA PRO A 24 8.11 9.83 16.66
C PRO A 24 6.61 9.59 16.44
N GLU A 25 5.78 10.62 16.63
CA GLU A 25 4.32 10.49 16.56
C GLU A 25 3.90 9.86 15.22
N VAL A 26 3.18 8.74 15.30
CA VAL A 26 2.68 8.03 14.11
C VAL A 26 1.62 8.92 13.46
N ALA A 27 1.75 9.18 12.15
CA ALA A 27 0.81 10.02 11.44
C ALA A 27 -0.62 9.45 11.55
N SER A 28 -1.58 10.28 11.95
CA SER A 28 -2.97 9.85 12.09
C SER A 28 -3.53 9.37 10.74
N PHE A 29 -4.47 8.42 10.79
CA PHE A 29 -5.10 7.87 9.59
C PHE A 29 -5.67 8.96 8.66
N ASN A 30 -6.25 10.02 9.22
CA ASN A 30 -6.81 11.13 8.46
C ASN A 30 -5.76 11.87 7.63
N VAL A 31 -4.53 12.01 8.15
CA VAL A 31 -3.42 12.64 7.42
C VAL A 31 -3.00 11.74 6.26
N LYS A 32 -2.83 10.44 6.49
CA LYS A 32 -2.48 9.46 5.45
C LYS A 32 -3.55 9.40 4.35
N ALA A 33 -4.82 9.36 4.73
CA ALA A 33 -5.93 9.38 3.79
C ALA A 33 -5.94 10.70 2.99
N GLY A 34 -5.70 11.84 3.64
CA GLY A 34 -5.60 13.16 3.01
C GLY A 34 -4.49 13.25 1.95
N LEU A 35 -3.30 12.72 2.25
CA LEU A 35 -2.20 12.62 1.28
C LEU A 35 -2.65 11.82 0.04
N ALA A 36 -3.27 10.66 0.24
CA ALA A 36 -3.77 9.84 -0.86
C ALA A 36 -4.85 10.56 -1.70
N GLN A 37 -5.66 11.46 -1.11
CA GLN A 37 -6.64 12.25 -1.86
C GLN A 37 -5.98 13.19 -2.88
N MET A 38 -4.74 13.64 -2.64
CA MET A 38 -4.03 14.56 -3.55
C MET A 38 -3.70 13.92 -4.90
N LEU A 39 -3.69 12.59 -4.98
CA LEU A 39 -3.41 11.84 -6.21
C LEU A 39 -4.65 11.65 -7.11
N LYS A 40 -5.83 12.10 -6.66
CA LYS A 40 -7.09 11.95 -7.41
C LYS A 40 -7.01 12.62 -8.79
N GLY A 41 -7.48 11.89 -9.80
CA GLY A 41 -7.52 12.37 -11.19
C GLY A 41 -6.20 12.21 -11.94
N GLY A 42 -5.13 11.79 -11.27
CA GLY A 42 -3.84 11.52 -11.89
C GLY A 42 -3.63 10.07 -12.32
N VAL A 43 -2.46 9.83 -12.94
CA VAL A 43 -1.97 8.51 -13.35
C VAL A 43 -0.67 8.22 -12.62
N ILE A 44 -0.56 7.03 -12.03
CA ILE A 44 0.67 6.51 -11.43
C ILE A 44 1.33 5.59 -12.45
N MET A 45 2.62 5.81 -12.73
CA MET A 45 3.36 5.04 -13.74
C MET A 45 4.42 4.14 -13.10
N ASP A 46 4.44 2.85 -13.47
CA ASP A 46 5.52 1.93 -13.11
C ASP A 46 6.80 2.31 -13.88
N VAL A 47 7.94 2.39 -13.18
CA VAL A 47 9.25 2.76 -13.73
C VAL A 47 10.36 1.87 -13.18
N ILE A 48 11.34 1.53 -14.03
CA ILE A 48 12.46 0.64 -13.66
C ILE A 48 13.82 1.33 -13.53
N ASN A 49 13.90 2.61 -13.91
CA ASN A 49 15.11 3.40 -13.84
C ASN A 49 14.79 4.90 -13.82
N VAL A 50 15.84 5.71 -13.58
CA VAL A 50 15.75 7.17 -13.52
C VAL A 50 15.24 7.79 -14.83
N GLU A 51 15.65 7.25 -15.97
CA GLU A 51 15.23 7.78 -17.28
C GLU A 51 13.70 7.67 -17.45
N GLN A 52 13.12 6.50 -17.14
CA GLN A 52 11.67 6.29 -17.18
C GLN A 52 10.93 7.16 -16.16
N ALA A 53 11.50 7.34 -14.96
CA ALA A 53 10.92 8.23 -13.94
C ALA A 53 10.80 9.67 -14.45
N LEU A 54 11.86 10.19 -15.07
CA LEU A 54 11.86 11.54 -15.66
C LEU A 54 10.89 11.66 -16.85
N ILE A 55 10.74 10.61 -17.66
CA ILE A 55 9.75 10.58 -18.75
C ILE A 55 8.33 10.61 -18.18
N ALA A 56 8.05 9.80 -17.15
CA ALA A 56 6.74 9.75 -16.51
C ALA A 56 6.34 11.10 -15.91
N GLU A 57 7.27 11.76 -15.21
CA GLU A 57 7.07 13.10 -14.67
C GLU A 57 6.78 14.12 -15.78
N LYS A 58 7.59 14.17 -16.83
CA LYS A 58 7.37 15.07 -17.98
C LYS A 58 6.06 14.80 -18.71
N ALA A 59 5.58 13.56 -18.70
CA ALA A 59 4.28 13.16 -19.27
C ALA A 59 3.09 13.54 -18.38
N GLY A 60 3.32 14.07 -17.17
CA GLY A 60 2.27 14.49 -16.24
C GLY A 60 1.76 13.38 -15.32
N ALA A 61 2.56 12.35 -15.04
CA ALA A 61 2.26 11.39 -13.99
C ALA A 61 2.12 12.12 -12.64
N CYS A 62 1.13 11.73 -11.82
CA CYS A 62 0.97 12.31 -10.48
C CYS A 62 1.89 11.68 -9.45
N ALA A 63 2.41 10.49 -9.74
CA ALA A 63 3.41 9.76 -8.95
C ALA A 63 4.03 8.67 -9.83
N VAL A 64 5.17 8.12 -9.39
CA VAL A 64 5.80 6.94 -10.01
C VAL A 64 5.89 5.79 -9.03
N MET A 65 5.83 4.57 -9.54
CA MET A 65 6.04 3.34 -8.78
C MET A 65 7.39 2.75 -9.18
N ALA A 66 8.35 2.73 -8.26
CA ALA A 66 9.69 2.21 -8.48
C ALA A 66 9.72 0.68 -8.30
N LEU A 67 10.19 -0.04 -9.33
CA LEU A 67 10.33 -1.50 -9.30
C LEU A 67 11.41 -1.99 -10.28
N GLU A 68 12.17 -3.01 -9.90
CA GLU A 68 13.21 -3.59 -10.78
C GLU A 68 12.64 -4.38 -11.95
N ARG A 69 11.49 -5.04 -11.74
CA ARG A 69 10.89 -5.96 -12.71
C ARG A 69 9.43 -5.65 -12.88
N VAL A 70 9.03 -5.32 -14.12
CA VAL A 70 7.63 -5.07 -14.45
C VAL A 70 6.78 -6.34 -14.26
N PRO A 71 5.48 -6.20 -13.93
CA PRO A 71 4.60 -7.35 -13.68
C PRO A 71 4.58 -8.39 -14.82
N ALA A 72 4.67 -7.94 -16.08
CA ALA A 72 4.73 -8.81 -17.25
C ALA A 72 5.99 -9.72 -17.24
N ASP A 73 7.14 -9.18 -16.84
CA ASP A 73 8.40 -9.91 -16.75
C ASP A 73 8.44 -10.85 -15.54
N ILE A 74 7.80 -10.46 -14.42
CA ILE A 74 7.59 -11.34 -13.27
C ILE A 74 6.86 -12.61 -13.71
N ARG A 75 5.75 -12.44 -14.44
CA ARG A 75 4.93 -13.54 -14.95
C ARG A 75 5.68 -14.42 -15.96
N LYS A 76 6.45 -13.81 -16.87
CA LYS A 76 7.16 -14.53 -17.93
C LYS A 76 8.35 -15.34 -17.41
N ASN A 77 9.20 -14.73 -16.59
CA ASN A 77 10.45 -15.37 -16.17
C ASN A 77 10.26 -16.24 -14.92
N GLY A 78 9.13 -16.08 -14.21
CA GLY A 78 8.88 -16.73 -12.94
C GLY A 78 9.86 -16.30 -11.85
N GLY A 79 10.03 -17.18 -10.86
CA GLY A 79 10.89 -16.97 -9.69
C GLY A 79 10.23 -16.12 -8.59
N VAL A 80 11.00 -15.85 -7.54
CA VAL A 80 10.54 -15.06 -6.39
C VAL A 80 10.71 -13.57 -6.71
N ALA A 81 9.60 -12.83 -6.71
CA ALA A 81 9.59 -11.37 -6.82
C ALA A 81 9.56 -10.73 -5.43
N ARG A 82 10.47 -9.78 -5.17
CA ARG A 82 10.69 -9.15 -3.87
C ARG A 82 10.62 -7.63 -3.97
N MET A 83 10.79 -6.93 -2.84
CA MET A 83 11.11 -5.51 -2.81
C MET A 83 12.35 -5.21 -3.68
N SER A 84 12.33 -4.06 -4.36
CA SER A 84 13.45 -3.61 -5.20
C SER A 84 14.64 -3.09 -4.40
N ASP A 85 15.82 -3.08 -5.01
CA ASP A 85 17.04 -2.59 -4.38
C ASP A 85 16.85 -1.14 -3.86
N PRO A 86 17.09 -0.90 -2.56
CA PRO A 86 17.05 0.43 -1.97
C PRO A 86 17.85 1.49 -2.73
N ARG A 87 18.97 1.11 -3.35
CA ARG A 87 19.79 2.01 -4.16
C ARG A 87 19.01 2.53 -5.37
N MET A 88 18.37 1.64 -6.11
CA MET A 88 17.57 2.00 -7.28
C MET A 88 16.42 2.93 -6.89
N ILE A 89 15.72 2.61 -5.81
CA ILE A 89 14.61 3.43 -5.30
C ILE A 89 15.11 4.84 -4.94
N ARG A 90 16.24 4.94 -4.22
CA ARG A 90 16.83 6.22 -3.83
C ARG A 90 17.30 7.04 -5.03
N GLU A 91 17.86 6.40 -6.06
CA GLU A 91 18.21 7.08 -7.31
C GLU A 91 16.97 7.67 -8.00
N ILE A 92 15.83 6.97 -8.00
CA ILE A 92 14.56 7.49 -8.53
C ILE A 92 14.02 8.63 -7.68
N ILE A 93 13.97 8.49 -6.36
CA ILE A 93 13.54 9.56 -5.42
C ILE A 93 14.32 10.85 -5.68
N ASN A 94 15.63 10.76 -5.84
CA ASN A 94 16.48 11.93 -6.03
C ASN A 94 16.33 12.56 -7.43
N ALA A 95 15.72 11.88 -8.38
CA ALA A 95 15.64 12.31 -9.77
C ALA A 95 14.35 13.05 -10.13
N VAL A 96 13.23 12.75 -9.46
CA VAL A 96 11.90 13.33 -9.75
C VAL A 96 11.40 14.18 -8.60
N SER A 97 10.51 15.12 -8.90
CA SER A 97 9.84 15.98 -7.91
C SER A 97 8.44 15.49 -7.53
N ILE A 98 7.87 14.57 -8.30
CA ILE A 98 6.58 13.91 -8.00
C ILE A 98 6.76 12.75 -7.00
N PRO A 99 5.72 12.40 -6.23
CA PRO A 99 5.77 11.31 -5.26
C PRO A 99 6.28 9.99 -5.84
N VAL A 100 7.09 9.28 -5.05
CA VAL A 100 7.63 7.96 -5.38
C VAL A 100 7.02 6.90 -4.46
N MET A 101 6.48 5.85 -5.08
CA MET A 101 5.96 4.67 -4.42
C MET A 101 6.90 3.49 -4.60
N ALA A 102 6.89 2.54 -3.67
CA ALA A 102 7.62 1.28 -3.82
C ALA A 102 6.79 0.09 -3.33
N LYS A 103 7.08 -1.10 -3.87
CA LYS A 103 6.36 -2.34 -3.55
C LYS A 103 7.04 -3.14 -2.45
N VAL A 104 6.23 -3.74 -1.60
CA VAL A 104 6.64 -4.75 -0.61
C VAL A 104 5.77 -5.98 -0.75
N ARG A 105 6.31 -7.14 -0.36
CA ARG A 105 5.54 -8.40 -0.35
C ARG A 105 4.45 -8.36 0.71
N ILE A 106 3.33 -9.04 0.43
CA ILE A 106 2.25 -9.22 1.42
C ILE A 106 2.82 -9.83 2.70
N GLY A 107 2.55 -9.16 3.82
CA GLY A 107 2.97 -9.58 5.16
C GLY A 107 4.45 -9.35 5.50
N HIS A 108 5.26 -8.79 4.59
CA HIS A 108 6.69 -8.64 4.84
C HIS A 108 7.05 -7.36 5.59
N ILE A 109 6.86 -7.37 6.91
CA ILE A 109 7.07 -6.23 7.82
C ILE A 109 8.45 -5.57 7.64
N VAL A 110 9.52 -6.37 7.52
CA VAL A 110 10.89 -5.83 7.39
C VAL A 110 11.12 -5.11 6.06
N GLU A 111 10.43 -5.51 4.98
CA GLU A 111 10.55 -4.78 3.70
C GLU A 111 9.88 -3.42 3.82
N ALA A 112 8.72 -3.34 4.47
CA ALA A 112 8.06 -2.07 4.74
C ALA A 112 8.90 -1.13 5.62
N GLN A 113 9.57 -1.65 6.65
CA GLN A 113 10.47 -0.86 7.50
C GLN A 113 11.66 -0.30 6.71
N ILE A 114 12.26 -1.12 5.82
CA ILE A 114 13.34 -0.67 4.96
C ILE A 114 12.83 0.43 4.03
N ILE A 115 11.73 0.21 3.33
CA ILE A 115 11.16 1.18 2.39
C ILE A 115 10.77 2.50 3.07
N GLU A 116 10.13 2.45 4.25
CA GLU A 116 9.80 3.65 5.02
C GLU A 116 11.08 4.45 5.36
N SER A 117 12.16 3.77 5.75
CA SER A 117 13.44 4.43 6.06
C SER A 117 14.12 5.08 4.86
N LEU A 118 13.74 4.70 3.63
CA LEU A 118 14.24 5.35 2.41
C LEU A 118 13.56 6.68 2.11
N GLY A 119 12.43 6.97 2.77
CA GLY A 119 11.65 8.18 2.55
C GLY A 119 10.78 8.12 1.29
N VAL A 120 10.24 6.95 0.94
CA VAL A 120 9.19 6.89 -0.09
C VAL A 120 7.91 7.56 0.40
N ASP A 121 7.11 8.07 -0.53
CA ASP A 121 5.85 8.74 -0.21
C ASP A 121 4.71 7.74 0.06
N TYR A 122 4.75 6.57 -0.57
CA TYR A 122 3.75 5.50 -0.38
C TYR A 122 4.37 4.11 -0.48
N ILE A 123 3.78 3.16 0.24
CA ILE A 123 4.12 1.73 0.15
C ILE A 123 2.95 0.97 -0.47
N ASP A 124 3.20 0.21 -1.54
CA ASP A 124 2.22 -0.73 -2.11
C ASP A 124 2.49 -2.14 -1.59
N GLU A 125 1.65 -2.61 -0.65
CA GLU A 125 1.65 -4.01 -0.22
C GLU A 125 1.01 -4.85 -1.33
N SER A 126 1.86 -5.42 -2.18
CA SER A 126 1.47 -5.83 -3.53
C SER A 126 1.37 -7.34 -3.69
N GLU A 127 0.21 -7.79 -4.13
CA GLU A 127 -0.06 -9.17 -4.55
C GLU A 127 0.67 -9.59 -5.84
N VAL A 128 1.30 -8.63 -6.53
CA VAL A 128 2.10 -8.90 -7.73
C VAL A 128 3.45 -9.52 -7.35
N LEU A 129 3.95 -9.22 -6.15
CA LEU A 129 5.15 -9.84 -5.60
C LEU A 129 4.80 -11.18 -4.96
N THR A 130 5.79 -12.04 -4.77
CA THR A 130 5.58 -13.33 -4.09
C THR A 130 5.24 -13.07 -2.62
N PRO A 131 4.07 -13.52 -2.09
CA PRO A 131 3.72 -13.30 -0.69
C PRO A 131 4.80 -13.81 0.28
N ALA A 132 5.02 -13.08 1.37
CA ALA A 132 5.91 -13.49 2.44
C ALA A 132 5.17 -14.15 3.59
N ASP A 133 3.91 -13.75 3.81
CA ASP A 133 2.96 -14.39 4.71
C ASP A 133 1.64 -14.57 3.92
N GLU A 134 1.14 -15.80 3.86
CA GLU A 134 -0.11 -16.13 3.16
C GLU A 134 -1.35 -15.87 4.02
N SER A 135 -1.17 -15.75 5.34
CA SER A 135 -2.24 -15.60 6.32
C SER A 135 -2.44 -14.15 6.74
N ASN A 136 -1.37 -13.38 6.88
CA ASN A 136 -1.42 -12.03 7.46
C ASN A 136 -0.86 -10.96 6.53
N HIS A 137 -1.57 -9.84 6.45
CA HIS A 137 -1.05 -8.61 5.85
C HIS A 137 -0.33 -7.78 6.92
N ILE A 138 0.44 -6.80 6.47
CA ILE A 138 1.11 -5.85 7.36
C ILE A 138 0.08 -5.07 8.18
N ASN A 139 0.35 -4.88 9.48
CA ASN A 139 -0.36 -3.88 10.29
C ASN A 139 0.17 -2.49 9.90
N LYS A 140 -0.58 -1.79 9.05
CA LYS A 140 -0.16 -0.52 8.42
C LYS A 140 -0.34 0.69 9.34
N HIS A 141 -1.00 0.48 10.49
CA HIS A 141 -1.08 1.48 11.55
C HIS A 141 0.27 1.76 12.21
N ASP A 142 1.21 0.80 12.19
CA ASP A 142 2.52 0.92 12.83
C ASP A 142 3.51 1.84 12.08
N TYR A 143 3.12 2.31 10.89
CA TYR A 143 3.96 3.08 9.97
C TYR A 143 3.46 4.52 9.86
N LYS A 144 4.31 5.45 9.46
CA LYS A 144 3.93 6.83 9.13
C LYS A 144 3.54 6.96 7.66
N VAL A 145 4.23 6.22 6.81
CA VAL A 145 4.00 6.25 5.36
C VAL A 145 2.63 5.63 5.02
N PRO A 146 1.82 6.26 4.15
CA PRO A 146 0.55 5.70 3.68
C PRO A 146 0.75 4.44 2.85
N PHE A 147 -0.14 3.47 3.05
CA PHE A 147 -0.15 2.22 2.29
C PHE A 147 -1.23 2.18 1.22
N VAL A 148 -0.87 1.61 0.08
CA VAL A 148 -1.75 1.21 -1.01
C VAL A 148 -1.95 -0.31 -0.94
N CYS A 149 -3.19 -0.78 -1.07
CA CYS A 149 -3.48 -2.21 -1.14
C CYS A 149 -4.43 -2.55 -2.29
N GLY A 150 -4.27 -3.76 -2.85
CA GLY A 150 -5.15 -4.31 -3.88
C GLY A 150 -6.43 -4.92 -3.32
N CYS A 151 -7.57 -4.77 -4.02
CA CYS A 151 -8.82 -5.49 -3.74
C CYS A 151 -9.52 -6.02 -5.00
N LYS A 152 -10.36 -7.05 -4.82
CA LYS A 152 -11.26 -7.60 -5.86
C LYS A 152 -12.74 -7.31 -5.59
N ASN A 153 -13.09 -7.04 -4.33
CA ASN A 153 -14.45 -6.78 -3.85
C ASN A 153 -14.43 -5.85 -2.62
N LEU A 154 -15.60 -5.42 -2.16
CA LEU A 154 -15.77 -4.48 -1.05
C LEU A 154 -15.25 -5.08 0.26
N GLY A 155 -15.52 -6.35 0.53
CA GLY A 155 -15.06 -7.02 1.74
C GLY A 155 -13.55 -6.97 1.89
N GLU A 156 -12.82 -7.28 0.81
CA GLU A 156 -11.36 -7.20 0.78
C GLU A 156 -10.86 -5.76 0.95
N ALA A 157 -11.48 -4.79 0.30
CA ALA A 157 -11.13 -3.37 0.45
C ALA A 157 -11.26 -2.91 1.92
N LEU A 158 -12.39 -3.20 2.56
CA LEU A 158 -12.66 -2.80 3.95
C LEU A 158 -11.72 -3.50 4.94
N ARG A 159 -11.32 -4.75 4.69
CA ARG A 159 -10.29 -5.41 5.52
C ARG A 159 -8.93 -4.71 5.41
N ARG A 160 -8.51 -4.34 4.19
CA ARG A 160 -7.23 -3.61 4.01
C ARG A 160 -7.26 -2.22 4.66
N ILE A 161 -8.39 -1.50 4.55
CA ILE A 161 -8.58 -0.21 5.22
C ILE A 161 -8.51 -0.38 6.74
N ASN A 162 -9.15 -1.42 7.29
CA ASN A 162 -9.10 -1.72 8.73
C ASN A 162 -7.69 -2.03 9.23
N GLU A 163 -6.86 -2.63 8.38
CA GLU A 163 -5.43 -2.86 8.66
C GLU A 163 -4.57 -1.59 8.50
N GLY A 164 -5.14 -0.47 8.07
CA GLY A 164 -4.46 0.83 7.95
C GLY A 164 -4.08 1.24 6.52
N ALA A 165 -4.63 0.60 5.48
CA ALA A 165 -4.44 1.06 4.11
C ALA A 165 -5.11 2.44 3.90
N ALA A 166 -4.34 3.40 3.40
CA ALA A 166 -4.82 4.76 3.11
C ALA A 166 -5.37 4.88 1.68
N MET A 167 -5.03 3.95 0.80
CA MET A 167 -5.46 3.93 -0.59
C MET A 167 -5.76 2.49 -1.04
N ILE A 168 -6.80 2.34 -1.86
CA ILE A 168 -7.20 1.05 -2.43
C ILE A 168 -7.11 1.11 -3.96
N ARG A 169 -6.55 0.08 -4.57
CA ARG A 169 -6.54 -0.15 -6.02
C ARG A 169 -7.21 -1.47 -6.36
N THR A 170 -7.74 -1.62 -7.57
CA THR A 170 -8.20 -2.93 -8.03
C THR A 170 -7.00 -3.81 -8.37
N LYS A 171 -7.08 -5.12 -8.08
CA LYS A 171 -6.00 -6.06 -8.41
C LYS A 171 -5.82 -6.25 -9.92
N GLY A 172 -6.95 -6.38 -10.62
CA GLY A 172 -6.96 -6.69 -12.05
C GLY A 172 -6.24 -8.01 -12.36
N GLU A 173 -5.64 -8.09 -13.54
CA GLU A 173 -4.71 -9.15 -13.92
C GLU A 173 -3.38 -8.51 -14.35
N ALA A 174 -2.50 -8.30 -13.37
CA ALA A 174 -1.27 -7.55 -13.61
C ALA A 174 -0.39 -8.20 -14.70
N GLY A 175 0.08 -7.39 -15.64
CA GLY A 175 1.03 -7.82 -16.68
C GLY A 175 0.43 -8.53 -17.91
N THR A 176 -0.90 -8.68 -18.03
CA THR A 176 -1.51 -9.32 -19.22
C THR A 176 -1.97 -8.34 -20.30
N GLY A 177 -2.07 -7.06 -19.97
CA GLY A 177 -2.65 -6.04 -20.87
C GLY A 177 -4.17 -6.17 -21.05
N ASN A 178 -4.82 -7.09 -20.33
CA ASN A 178 -6.26 -7.29 -20.39
C ASN A 178 -6.99 -6.53 -19.27
N VAL A 179 -7.83 -5.58 -19.64
CA VAL A 179 -8.55 -4.71 -18.69
C VAL A 179 -9.78 -5.38 -18.03
N VAL A 180 -10.21 -6.56 -18.52
CA VAL A 180 -11.47 -7.20 -18.10
C VAL A 180 -11.53 -7.43 -16.59
N GLU A 181 -10.46 -7.95 -15.96
CA GLU A 181 -10.42 -8.17 -14.51
C GLU A 181 -10.50 -6.86 -13.73
N ALA A 182 -9.81 -5.81 -14.17
CA ALA A 182 -9.84 -4.51 -13.50
C ALA A 182 -11.25 -3.89 -13.54
N VAL A 183 -11.94 -3.99 -14.69
CA VAL A 183 -13.33 -3.55 -14.83
C VAL A 183 -14.27 -4.38 -13.96
N ARG A 184 -14.09 -5.71 -13.92
CA ARG A 184 -14.90 -6.60 -13.08
C ARG A 184 -14.79 -6.20 -11.61
N HIS A 185 -13.57 -6.11 -11.07
CA HIS A 185 -13.36 -5.74 -9.67
C HIS A 185 -13.94 -4.35 -9.34
N CYS A 186 -13.75 -3.36 -10.22
CA CYS A 186 -14.32 -2.02 -10.05
C CYS A 186 -15.86 -2.05 -10.02
N ARG A 187 -16.49 -2.82 -10.92
CA ARG A 187 -17.95 -3.00 -10.94
C ARG A 187 -18.44 -3.72 -9.68
N THR A 188 -17.76 -4.76 -9.22
CA THR A 188 -18.10 -5.50 -8.01
C THR A 188 -18.10 -4.59 -6.79
N VAL A 189 -16.99 -3.87 -6.54
CA VAL A 189 -16.88 -2.92 -5.42
C VAL A 189 -18.01 -1.89 -5.46
N LYS A 190 -18.25 -1.26 -6.62
CA LYS A 190 -19.31 -0.25 -6.76
C LYS A 190 -20.72 -0.83 -6.56
N ALA A 191 -20.96 -2.06 -7.03
CA ALA A 191 -22.26 -2.71 -6.87
C ALA A 191 -22.54 -3.07 -5.40
N GLU A 192 -21.54 -3.59 -4.70
CA GLU A 192 -21.63 -3.93 -3.28
C GLU A 192 -21.80 -2.68 -2.40
N ILE A 193 -21.13 -1.57 -2.74
CA ILE A 193 -21.38 -0.27 -2.08
C ILE A 193 -22.84 0.15 -2.26
N ARG A 194 -23.35 0.17 -3.51
CA ARG A 194 -24.76 0.54 -3.77
C ARG A 194 -25.74 -0.38 -3.06
N LYS A 195 -25.45 -1.68 -2.98
CA LYS A 195 -26.25 -2.65 -2.22
C LYS A 195 -26.29 -2.26 -0.74
N ALA A 196 -25.14 -1.98 -0.14
CA ALA A 196 -25.05 -1.57 1.26
C ALA A 196 -25.78 -0.25 1.55
N GLN A 197 -25.78 0.71 0.62
CA GLN A 197 -26.49 1.99 0.79
C GLN A 197 -28.01 1.84 0.94
N LEU A 198 -28.59 0.78 0.35
CA LEU A 198 -30.03 0.53 0.35
C LEU A 198 -30.49 -0.37 1.49
N MET A 199 -29.55 -0.98 2.20
CA MET A 199 -29.84 -1.86 3.34
C MET A 199 -30.18 -1.05 4.58
N ASP A 200 -31.03 -1.63 5.43
CA ASP A 200 -31.25 -1.09 6.77
C ASP A 200 -30.09 -1.45 7.74
N ASP A 201 -30.07 -0.80 8.90
CA ASP A 201 -29.03 -0.99 9.92
C ASP A 201 -28.93 -2.44 10.42
N SER A 202 -30.03 -3.21 10.39
CA SER A 202 -30.08 -4.60 10.85
C SER A 202 -29.52 -5.56 9.79
N GLU A 203 -29.85 -5.33 8.51
CA GLU A 203 -29.34 -6.08 7.36
C GLU A 203 -27.83 -5.91 7.20
N LEU A 204 -27.29 -4.73 7.52
CA LEU A 204 -25.85 -4.46 7.46
C LEU A 204 -25.02 -5.35 8.38
N PHE A 205 -25.54 -5.82 9.52
CA PHE A 205 -24.81 -6.77 10.38
C PHE A 205 -24.62 -8.12 9.69
N THR A 206 -25.68 -8.65 9.08
CA THR A 206 -25.63 -9.90 8.32
C THR A 206 -24.72 -9.73 7.10
N TYR A 207 -24.85 -8.62 6.38
CA TYR A 207 -24.03 -8.38 5.20
C TYR A 207 -22.54 -8.22 5.53
N ALA A 208 -22.19 -7.54 6.63
CA ALA A 208 -20.81 -7.46 7.12
C ALA A 208 -20.20 -8.85 7.37
N LYS A 209 -20.97 -9.77 7.95
CA LYS A 209 -20.55 -11.17 8.15
C LYS A 209 -20.34 -11.90 6.82
N GLU A 210 -21.24 -11.74 5.86
CA GLU A 210 -21.17 -12.38 4.54
C GLU A 210 -19.92 -11.96 3.75
N ILE A 211 -19.61 -10.66 3.71
CA ILE A 211 -18.44 -10.14 2.98
C ILE A 211 -17.16 -10.17 3.83
N GLN A 212 -17.26 -10.63 5.08
CA GLN A 212 -16.18 -10.68 6.06
C GLN A 212 -15.50 -9.31 6.25
N ALA A 213 -16.30 -8.26 6.41
CA ALA A 213 -15.83 -6.89 6.62
C ALA A 213 -16.14 -6.39 8.04
N PRO A 214 -15.35 -5.45 8.57
CA PRO A 214 -15.69 -4.77 9.82
C PRO A 214 -16.99 -3.97 9.66
N TYR A 215 -17.96 -4.25 10.53
CA TYR A 215 -19.29 -3.62 10.48
C TYR A 215 -19.21 -2.08 10.48
N HIS A 216 -18.35 -1.49 11.31
CA HIS A 216 -18.26 -0.03 11.43
C HIS A 216 -17.83 0.62 10.10
N LEU A 217 -16.86 0.05 9.38
CA LEU A 217 -16.44 0.55 8.06
C LEU A 217 -17.48 0.30 6.99
N LEU A 218 -18.20 -0.83 7.04
CA LEU A 218 -19.29 -1.09 6.10
C LEU A 218 -20.43 -0.08 6.30
N LYS A 219 -20.80 0.20 7.56
CA LYS A 219 -21.81 1.19 7.90
C LYS A 219 -21.41 2.60 7.44
N GLU A 220 -20.15 2.98 7.67
CA GLU A 220 -19.61 4.25 7.16
C GLU A 220 -19.65 4.31 5.64
N THR A 221 -19.22 3.25 4.95
CA THR A 221 -19.27 3.13 3.49
C THR A 221 -20.69 3.25 2.94
N ALA A 222 -21.67 2.60 3.58
CA ALA A 222 -23.08 2.69 3.23
C ALA A 222 -23.60 4.13 3.38
N LYS A 223 -23.24 4.81 4.48
CA LYS A 223 -23.61 6.21 4.70
C LYS A 223 -22.98 7.16 3.67
N LEU A 224 -21.71 6.95 3.32
CA LEU A 224 -20.95 7.81 2.41
C LEU A 224 -21.27 7.55 0.93
N GLY A 225 -21.70 6.33 0.57
CA GLY A 225 -21.84 5.91 -0.82
C GLY A 225 -20.53 5.71 -1.58
N ARG A 226 -19.43 5.60 -0.84
CA ARG A 226 -18.07 5.38 -1.33
C ARG A 226 -17.24 4.74 -0.23
N LEU A 227 -16.07 4.20 -0.58
CA LEU A 227 -15.06 3.84 0.42
C LEU A 227 -14.69 5.09 1.26
N PRO A 228 -14.41 4.93 2.56
CA PRO A 228 -14.03 6.03 3.46
C PRO A 228 -12.81 6.80 2.93
#